data_AF-A0A9E3XF52-F1
#
_entry.id   AF-A0A9E3XF52-F1
#
_cell.length_a   1.000
_cell.length_b   1.000
_cell.length_c   1.000
_cell.angle_alpha   90.00
_cell.angle_beta   90.00
_cell.angle_gamma   90.00
#
_symmetry.space_group_name_H-M   'P 1'
#
loop_
_entity.id
_entity.type
_entity.pdbx_description
1 polymer ?
#
loop_
_entity_poly.entity_id
_entity_poly.type
_entity_poly.pdbx_seq_one_letter_code
_entity_poly.pdbx_strand_id
1 'polypeptide(L)'
;MFALVDCNNFYASCERVFAPQLARRAVIVLSNNDGCVVARSNEAKALGFRMGEPAFQKQALIDRHRVAVFSSNYALYGDMSERVMNTLAAFAPAIEIYSIDE
;
A
#
# COMPACT_ATOMS: atom_id res chain seq x y z
N MET A 1 -19.17 -20.20 10.45
CA MET A 1 -19.22 -18.84 9.89
C MET A 1 -17.80 -18.48 9.49
N PHE A 2 -17.60 -17.87 8.33
CA PHE A 2 -16.29 -17.45 7.83
C PHE A 2 -16.28 -15.93 7.66
N ALA A 3 -15.11 -15.33 7.79
CA ALA A 3 -14.85 -13.92 7.50
C ALA A 3 -13.60 -13.82 6.63
N LEU A 4 -13.64 -12.95 5.63
CA LEU A 4 -12.50 -12.56 4.82
C LEU A 4 -12.10 -11.14 5.23
N VAL A 5 -10.81 -10.91 5.48
CA VAL A 5 -10.27 -9.62 5.87
C VAL A 5 -9.22 -9.22 4.83
N ASP A 6 -9.33 -8.01 4.29
CA ASP A 6 -8.41 -7.46 3.27
C ASP A 6 -7.99 -6.05 3.72
N CYS A 7 -6.69 -5.81 3.78
CA CYS A 7 -6.16 -4.50 4.13
C CYS A 7 -6.17 -3.51 2.96
N ASN A 8 -7.02 -2.49 3.06
CA ASN A 8 -7.13 -1.43 2.06
C ASN A 8 -5.79 -0.76 1.69
N ASN A 9 -5.47 -0.77 0.39
CA ASN A 9 -4.29 -0.11 -0.19
C ASN A 9 -2.99 -0.45 0.57
N PHE A 10 -2.81 -1.72 0.94
CA PHE A 10 -1.90 -2.16 2.00
C PHE A 10 -0.52 -1.49 2.03
N TYR A 11 0.27 -1.53 0.95
CA TYR A 11 1.61 -0.92 0.96
C TYR A 11 1.57 0.60 1.13
N ALA A 12 0.63 1.28 0.47
CA ALA A 12 0.47 2.73 0.64
C ALA A 12 0.00 3.09 2.06
N SER A 13 -0.77 2.22 2.71
CA SER A 13 -1.20 2.36 4.11
C SER A 13 -0.03 2.10 5.08
N CYS A 14 0.86 1.14 4.79
CA CYS A 14 2.07 0.90 5.55
C CYS A 14 3.00 2.11 5.56
N GLU A 15 3.24 2.75 4.41
CA GLU A 15 4.07 3.97 4.34
C GLU A 15 3.46 5.14 5.13
N ARG A 16 2.13 5.17 5.29
CA ARG A 16 1.41 6.23 6.01
C ARG A 16 1.39 6.04 7.51
N VAL A 17 1.42 4.80 8.01
CA VAL A 17 1.14 4.51 9.43
C VAL A 17 2.10 5.25 10.38
N PHE A 18 3.34 5.45 9.95
CA PHE A 18 4.37 6.18 10.70
C PHE A 18 4.62 7.62 10.21
N ALA A 19 3.84 8.09 9.23
CA ALA A 19 4.03 9.39 8.59
C ALA A 19 2.69 10.17 8.52
N PRO A 20 2.23 10.77 9.64
CA PRO A 20 0.94 11.46 9.72
C PRO A 20 0.74 12.55 8.66
N GLN A 21 1.82 13.19 8.22
CA GLN A 21 1.82 14.19 7.14
C GLN A 21 1.34 13.64 5.78
N LEU A 22 1.30 12.31 5.61
CA LEU A 22 0.85 11.64 4.39
C LEU A 22 -0.63 11.28 4.39
N ALA A 23 -1.35 11.45 5.52
CA ALA A 23 -2.73 10.99 5.68
C ALA A 23 -3.72 11.54 4.63
N ARG A 24 -3.44 12.72 4.07
CA ARG A 24 -4.26 13.39 3.03
C ARG A 24 -3.47 13.71 1.75
N ARG A 25 -2.30 13.09 1.56
CA ARG A 25 -1.45 13.28 0.37
C ARG A 25 -1.54 12.07 -0.53
N ALA A 26 -1.52 12.27 -1.85
CA ALA A 26 -1.36 11.17 -2.79
C ALA A 26 -0.05 10.42 -2.52
N VAL A 27 -0.16 9.12 -2.24
CA VAL A 27 0.94 8.18 -2.05
C VAL A 27 0.86 7.10 -3.14
N ILE A 28 2.00 6.82 -3.77
CA ILE A 28 2.21 5.64 -4.63
C ILE A 28 3.44 4.87 -4.16
N VAL A 29 3.40 3.55 -4.30
CA VAL A 29 4.54 2.65 -4.09
C VAL A 29 4.91 2.03 -5.43
N LEU A 30 6.20 2.00 -5.73
CA LEU A 30 6.74 1.51 -6.99
C LEU A 30 7.32 0.10 -6.82
N SER A 31 7.35 -0.67 -7.92
CA SER A 31 7.97 -1.99 -7.98
C SER A 31 9.47 -1.93 -7.70
N ASN A 32 10.12 -3.09 -7.64
CA ASN A 32 11.58 -3.16 -7.71
C ASN A 32 12.10 -2.35 -8.90
N ASN A 33 13.21 -1.64 -8.67
CA ASN A 33 13.81 -0.69 -9.60
C ASN A 33 12.90 0.48 -10.00
N ASP A 34 11.87 0.78 -9.22
CA ASP A 34 11.00 1.96 -9.37
C ASP A 34 10.30 2.06 -10.74
N GLY A 35 10.08 0.93 -11.40
CA GLY A 35 9.54 0.88 -12.76
C GLY A 35 8.05 1.21 -12.85
N CYS A 36 7.23 0.49 -12.08
CA CYS A 36 5.77 0.55 -12.19
C CYS A 36 5.10 0.83 -10.85
N VAL A 37 3.92 1.46 -10.88
CA VAL A 37 3.08 1.67 -9.69
C VAL A 37 2.45 0.35 -9.24
N VAL A 38 2.80 -0.12 -8.04
CA VAL A 38 2.31 -1.40 -7.47
C VAL A 38 1.37 -1.22 -6.28
N ALA A 39 1.32 -0.03 -5.68
CA ALA A 39 0.26 0.34 -4.76
C ALA A 39 -0.02 1.84 -4.84
N ARG A 40 -1.24 2.22 -4.47
CA ARG A 40 -1.73 3.59 -4.60
C ARG A 40 -2.81 3.88 -3.57
N SER A 41 -2.66 5.00 -2.89
CA SER A 41 -3.70 5.58 -2.05
C SER A 41 -4.95 5.98 -2.84
N ASN A 42 -6.06 6.23 -2.14
CA ASN A 42 -7.29 6.72 -2.77
C ASN A 42 -7.11 8.09 -3.44
N GLU A 43 -6.29 8.97 -2.85
CA GLU A 43 -5.94 10.26 -3.42
C GLU A 43 -5.14 10.09 -4.72
N ALA A 44 -4.19 9.14 -4.78
CA ALA A 44 -3.49 8.82 -6.02
C ALA A 44 -4.42 8.21 -7.09
N LYS A 45 -5.36 7.33 -6.68
CA LYS A 45 -6.39 6.82 -7.60
C LYS A 45 -7.23 7.96 -8.20
N ALA A 46 -7.64 8.93 -7.38
CA ALA A 46 -8.41 10.09 -7.82
C ALA A 46 -7.64 11.00 -8.80
N LEU A 47 -6.31 11.06 -8.68
CA LEU A 47 -5.44 11.76 -9.64
C LEU A 47 -5.24 10.98 -10.96
N GLY A 48 -5.75 9.75 -11.06
CA GLY A 48 -5.67 8.93 -12.27
C GLY A 48 -4.43 8.05 -12.37
N PHE A 49 -3.76 7.75 -11.24
CA PHE A 49 -2.74 6.70 -11.20
C PHE A 49 -3.41 5.33 -11.32
N ARG A 50 -2.92 4.48 -12.23
CA ARG A 50 -3.36 3.11 -12.51
C ARG A 50 -2.40 2.08 -11.91
N MET A 51 -2.91 0.89 -11.63
CA MET A 51 -2.06 -0.22 -11.19
C MET A 51 -1.21 -0.71 -12.37
N GLY A 52 0.06 -1.01 -12.12
CA GLY A 52 0.98 -1.57 -13.11
C GLY A 52 1.45 -0.58 -14.19
N GLU A 53 1.04 0.69 -14.13
CA GLU A 53 1.50 1.66 -15.12
C GLU A 53 2.94 2.11 -14.83
N PRO A 54 3.74 2.40 -15.87
CA PRO A 54 5.11 2.86 -15.66
C PRO A 54 5.15 4.26 -15.01
N ALA A 55 5.93 4.39 -13.93
CA ALA A 55 6.00 5.62 -13.15
C ALA A 55 6.54 6.80 -13.97
N PHE A 56 7.50 6.56 -14.86
CA PHE A 56 8.11 7.60 -15.70
C PHE A 56 7.09 8.31 -16.62
N GLN A 57 6.01 7.63 -17.02
CA GLN A 57 4.94 8.23 -17.84
C GLN A 57 4.09 9.23 -17.05
N LYS A 58 4.19 9.21 -15.72
CA LYS A 58 3.43 10.06 -14.80
C LYS A 58 4.28 11.12 -14.10
N GLN A 59 5.55 11.31 -14.49
CA GLN A 59 6.46 12.24 -13.81
C GLN A 59 5.88 13.65 -13.67
N ALA A 60 5.31 14.20 -14.75
CA ALA A 60 4.68 15.53 -14.70
C ALA A 60 3.50 15.62 -13.71
N LEU A 61 2.74 14.53 -13.55
CA LEU A 61 1.62 14.46 -12.59
C LEU A 61 2.15 14.33 -11.15
N ILE A 62 3.19 13.52 -10.95
CA ILE A 62 3.91 13.37 -9.67
C ILE A 62 4.39 14.73 -9.19
N ASP A 63 5.09 15.47 -10.04
CA ASP A 63 5.68 16.76 -9.71
C ASP A 63 4.60 17.82 -9.44
N ARG A 64 3.58 17.90 -10.32
CA ARG A 64 2.48 18.87 -10.21
C ARG A 64 1.71 18.74 -8.90
N HIS A 65 1.40 17.51 -8.48
CA HIS A 65 0.59 17.26 -7.28
C HIS A 65 1.43 16.93 -6.06
N ARG A 66 2.77 16.98 -6.17
CA ARG A 66 3.72 16.61 -5.11
C ARG A 66 3.38 15.25 -4.50
N VAL A 67 3.15 14.27 -5.36
CA VAL A 67 2.82 12.88 -4.96
C VAL A 67 4.00 12.33 -4.17
N ALA A 68 3.71 11.68 -3.04
CA ALA A 68 4.73 10.96 -2.29
C ALA A 68 4.97 9.61 -2.98
N VAL A 69 6.21 9.38 -3.40
CA VAL A 69 6.63 8.21 -4.15
C VAL A 69 7.60 7.42 -3.29
N PHE A 70 7.33 6.12 -3.12
CA PHE A 70 8.17 5.21 -2.35
C PHE A 70 8.59 4.04 -3.23
N SER A 71 9.86 3.63 -3.11
CA SER A 71 10.28 2.29 -3.55
C SER A 71 9.67 1.24 -2.62
N SER A 72 9.43 0.03 -3.13
CA SER A 72 8.88 -1.06 -2.31
C SER A 72 9.78 -1.37 -1.10
N ASN A 73 9.19 -1.32 0.10
CA ASN A 73 9.83 -1.69 1.36
C ASN A 73 9.24 -2.99 1.92
N TYR A 74 9.62 -4.13 1.36
CA TYR A 74 9.05 -5.43 1.74
C TYR A 74 9.31 -5.84 3.19
N ALA A 75 10.39 -5.35 3.80
CA ALA A 75 10.65 -5.60 5.22
C ALA A 75 9.58 -4.95 6.10
N LEU A 76 9.24 -3.69 5.81
CA LEU A 76 8.13 -2.99 6.49
C LEU A 76 6.79 -3.68 6.21
N TYR A 77 6.51 -4.04 4.95
CA TYR A 77 5.21 -4.61 4.59
C TYR A 77 4.99 -5.99 5.23
N GLY A 78 6.06 -6.81 5.33
CA GLY A 78 6.02 -8.08 6.04
C GLY A 78 5.78 -7.92 7.55
N ASP A 79 6.52 -7.01 8.22
CA ASP A 79 6.32 -6.73 9.66
C ASP A 79 4.90 -6.22 9.94
N MET A 80 4.37 -5.33 9.09
CA MET A 80 3.00 -4.84 9.23
C MET A 80 1.95 -5.95 9.00
N SER A 81 2.18 -6.83 8.03
CA SER A 81 1.30 -7.97 7.75
C SER A 81 1.24 -8.91 8.94
N GLU A 82 2.40 -9.30 9.48
CA GLU A 82 2.49 -10.18 10.64
C GLU A 82 1.72 -9.61 11.85
N ARG A 83 1.84 -8.29 12.10
CA ARG A 83 1.09 -7.63 13.18
C ARG A 83 -0.43 -7.68 12.97
N VAL A 84 -0.90 -7.50 11.74
CA VAL A 84 -2.33 -7.62 11.41
C VAL A 84 -2.80 -9.05 11.65
N MET A 85 -2.10 -10.04 11.09
CA MET A 85 -2.49 -11.45 11.20
C MET A 85 -2.44 -11.95 12.65
N ASN A 86 -1.43 -11.54 13.43
CA ASN A 86 -1.36 -11.83 14.86
C ASN A 86 -2.52 -11.22 15.65
N THR A 87 -2.97 -10.03 15.26
CA THR A 87 -4.16 -9.40 15.86
C THR A 87 -5.41 -10.19 15.52
N LEU A 88 -5.61 -10.58 14.26
CA LEU A 88 -6.77 -11.36 13.80
C LEU A 88 -6.83 -12.76 14.44
N ALA A 89 -5.68 -13.41 14.62
CA ALA A 89 -5.58 -14.73 15.24
C ALA A 89 -6.12 -14.77 16.68
N ALA A 90 -6.18 -13.63 17.38
CA ALA A 90 -6.79 -13.54 18.71
C ALA A 90 -8.33 -13.60 18.69
N PHE A 91 -8.97 -13.40 17.53
CA PHE A 91 -10.43 -13.33 17.39
C PHE A 91 -11.06 -14.54 16.71
N ALA A 92 -10.25 -15.47 16.18
CA ALA A 92 -10.74 -16.65 15.46
C ALA A 92 -10.04 -17.92 15.95
N PRO A 93 -10.74 -19.07 16.02
CA PRO A 93 -10.13 -20.33 16.42
C PRO A 93 -9.15 -20.88 15.37
N ALA A 94 -9.24 -20.43 14.13
CA ALA A 94 -8.33 -20.76 13.03
C ALA A 94 -8.28 -19.58 12.05
N ILE A 95 -7.12 -19.38 11.43
CA ILE A 95 -6.88 -18.39 10.37
C ILE A 95 -6.09 -19.06 9.25
N GLU A 96 -6.41 -18.71 8.01
CA GLU A 96 -5.66 -19.08 6.83
C GLU A 96 -5.16 -17.78 6.19
N ILE A 97 -3.83 -17.62 6.10
CA ILE A 97 -3.20 -16.45 5.48
C ILE A 97 -3.07 -16.76 4.00
N TYR A 98 -3.80 -16.02 3.16
CA TYR A 98 -3.80 -16.23 1.72
C TYR A 98 -2.72 -15.40 1.03
N SER A 99 -2.54 -14.15 1.48
CA SER A 99 -1.60 -13.21 0.88
C SER A 99 -0.98 -12.29 1.94
N ILE A 100 -0.31 -11.23 1.53
CA ILE A 100 0.36 -10.31 2.46
C ILE A 100 -0.65 -9.37 3.17
N ASP A 101 -1.79 -9.12 2.55
CA ASP A 101 -2.85 -8.24 3.05
C ASP A 101 -4.17 -8.96 3.37
N GLU A 102 -4.22 -10.28 3.18
CA GLU A 102 -5.39 -11.16 3.36
C GLU A 102 -5.10 -12.41 4.21
#